data_AF-A0A3G8YLZ7-F1
#
_entry.id   AF-A0A3G8YLZ7-F1
#
_cell.length_a   1.000
_cell.length_b   1.000
_cell.length_c   1.000
_cell.angle_alpha   90.00
_cell.angle_beta   90.00
_cell.angle_gamma   90.00
#
_symmetry.space_group_name_H-M   'P 1'
#
loop_
_entity.id
_entity.type
_entity.pdbx_description
1 polymer ?
#
loop_
_entity_poly.entity_id
_entity_poly.type
_entity_poly.pdbx_seq_one_letter_code
_entity_poly.pdbx_strand_id
1 'polypeptide(L)'
;MPHHLKLTGPIGSATETGVPEFAPSTCLTSWFLDLPLAHPFWPRYMISVVHLREELGMRPAILLYPEATHELMIGALDPQFNPAAHDASTWKWMQPFNVVHQFHGLSDGQAKALAQWAAGEVVEGRLWVETSDRMGERERWKQALGERVALLGREQLA
;
A
#
# COMPACT_ATOMS: atom_id res chain seq x y z
N MET A 1 8.50 -9.89 -21.16
CA MET A 1 7.41 -9.68 -20.19
C MET A 1 8.07 -9.42 -18.86
N PRO A 2 7.93 -8.24 -18.23
CA PRO A 2 8.44 -8.05 -16.88
C PRO A 2 7.78 -9.06 -15.96
N HIS A 3 8.59 -9.79 -15.19
CA HIS A 3 8.08 -10.73 -14.20
C HIS A 3 7.55 -9.92 -13.01
N HIS A 4 6.24 -9.72 -12.97
CA HIS A 4 5.57 -9.14 -11.81
C HIS A 4 5.70 -10.11 -10.63
N LEU A 5 6.25 -9.63 -9.51
CA LEU A 5 6.30 -10.41 -8.28
C LEU A 5 4.87 -10.72 -7.83
N LYS A 6 4.59 -11.99 -7.52
CA LYS A 6 3.30 -12.44 -7.02
C LYS A 6 3.47 -13.13 -5.68
N LEU A 7 2.70 -12.67 -4.69
CA LEU A 7 2.57 -13.29 -3.38
C LEU A 7 1.21 -14.00 -3.32
N THR A 8 1.15 -15.12 -2.62
CA THR A 8 -0.08 -15.89 -2.40
C THR A 8 -0.11 -16.34 -0.96
N GLY A 9 -1.27 -16.25 -0.33
CA GLY A 9 -1.49 -16.73 1.03
C GLY A 9 -2.94 -17.19 1.20
N PRO A 10 -3.35 -17.60 2.42
CA PRO A 10 -4.67 -18.15 2.69
C PRO A 10 -5.83 -17.20 2.37
N ILE A 11 -5.59 -15.89 2.39
CA ILE A 11 -6.65 -14.88 2.18
C ILE A 11 -6.76 -14.45 0.71
N GLY A 12 -5.76 -14.77 -0.13
CA GLY A 12 -5.78 -14.43 -1.55
C GLY A 12 -4.39 -14.26 -2.15
N SER A 13 -4.24 -13.29 -3.05
CA SER A 13 -2.98 -13.01 -3.72
C SER A 13 -2.70 -11.53 -3.85
N ALA A 14 -1.42 -11.19 -3.98
CA ALA A 14 -0.94 -9.85 -4.24
C ALA A 14 0.00 -9.87 -5.45
N THR A 15 -0.20 -8.96 -6.39
CA THR A 15 0.65 -8.84 -7.58
C THR A 15 1.27 -7.45 -7.60
N GLU A 16 2.60 -7.37 -7.66
CA GLU A 16 3.30 -6.11 -7.84
C GLU A 16 3.04 -5.59 -9.25
N THR A 17 2.55 -4.36 -9.35
CA THR A 17 2.23 -3.73 -10.64
C THR A 17 3.28 -2.71 -11.08
N GLY A 18 4.25 -2.43 -10.21
CA GLY A 18 5.20 -1.35 -10.39
C GLY A 18 4.50 0.00 -10.23
N VAL A 19 4.98 1.01 -10.97
CA VAL A 19 4.34 2.33 -11.06
C VAL A 19 3.43 2.32 -12.28
N PRO A 20 2.10 2.43 -12.12
CA PRO A 20 1.19 2.56 -13.26
C PRO A 20 1.61 3.71 -14.17
N GLU A 21 1.45 3.57 -15.49
CA GLU A 21 1.87 4.60 -16.47
C GLU A 21 1.22 5.97 -16.22
N PHE A 22 -0.02 5.98 -15.72
CA PHE A 22 -0.77 7.18 -15.37
C PHE A 22 -0.60 7.61 -13.91
N ALA A 23 0.19 6.89 -13.11
CA ALA A 23 0.43 7.27 -11.73
C ALA A 23 1.27 8.56 -11.68
N PRO A 24 1.04 9.43 -10.69
CA PRO A 24 1.93 10.55 -10.45
C PRO A 24 3.37 10.07 -10.24
N SER A 25 4.35 10.90 -10.59
CA SER A 25 5.78 10.64 -10.36
C SER A 25 6.15 10.44 -8.87
N THR A 26 5.22 10.74 -7.95
CA THR A 26 5.34 10.42 -6.52
C THR A 26 5.16 8.94 -6.21
N CYS A 27 4.47 8.17 -7.05
CA CYS A 27 4.23 6.76 -6.82
C CYS A 27 5.52 5.95 -6.98
N LEU A 28 5.90 5.24 -5.93
CA LEU A 28 7.10 4.41 -5.90
C LEU A 28 6.80 2.97 -6.32
N THR A 29 5.69 2.42 -5.85
CA THR A 29 5.19 1.09 -6.23
C THR A 29 3.70 0.97 -5.88
N SER A 30 3.01 0.09 -6.60
CA SER A 30 1.64 -0.31 -6.32
C SER A 30 1.49 -1.83 -6.40
N TRP A 31 0.68 -2.36 -5.51
CA TRP A 31 0.31 -3.77 -5.44
C TRP A 31 -1.19 -3.92 -5.62
N PHE A 32 -1.60 -4.83 -6.49
CA PHE A 32 -2.97 -5.27 -6.62
C PHE A 32 -3.22 -6.44 -5.68
N LEU A 33 -4.26 -6.36 -4.85
CA LEU A 33 -4.67 -7.44 -3.98
C LEU A 33 -5.98 -8.03 -4.48
N ASP A 34 -6.02 -9.36 -4.64
CA ASP A 34 -7.23 -10.13 -4.90
C ASP A 34 -7.53 -11.00 -3.67
N LEU A 35 -8.49 -10.54 -2.86
CA LEU A 35 -8.81 -11.04 -1.53
C LEU A 35 -10.30 -11.43 -1.46
N PRO A 36 -10.71 -12.54 -2.09
CA PRO A 36 -12.13 -12.94 -2.16
C PRO A 36 -12.77 -13.20 -0.78
N LEU A 37 -11.96 -13.41 0.26
CA LEU A 37 -12.42 -13.62 1.63
C LEU A 37 -12.43 -12.34 2.48
N ALA A 38 -11.89 -11.22 1.99
CA ALA A 38 -11.79 -9.99 2.76
C ALA A 38 -13.12 -9.26 2.91
N HIS A 39 -13.90 -9.18 1.83
CA HIS A 39 -15.20 -8.52 1.85
C HIS A 39 -16.14 -9.11 0.78
N PRO A 40 -17.44 -9.32 1.08
CA PRO A 40 -18.37 -9.94 0.14
C PRO A 40 -18.65 -9.12 -1.13
N PHE A 41 -18.46 -7.78 -1.09
CA PHE A 41 -18.83 -6.89 -2.19
C PHE A 41 -17.64 -6.25 -2.92
N TRP A 42 -16.47 -6.14 -2.29
CA TRP A 42 -15.28 -5.52 -2.88
C TRP A 42 -14.04 -6.35 -2.52
N PRO A 43 -13.79 -7.43 -3.27
CA PRO A 43 -12.72 -8.37 -2.96
C PRO A 43 -11.33 -7.85 -3.37
N ARG A 44 -11.25 -6.71 -4.06
CA ARG A 44 -10.01 -6.21 -4.65
C ARG A 44 -9.59 -4.89 -4.01
N TYR A 45 -8.30 -4.77 -3.74
CA TYR A 45 -7.71 -3.62 -3.09
C TYR A 45 -6.41 -3.24 -3.79
N MET A 46 -5.92 -2.04 -3.50
CA MET A 46 -4.55 -1.68 -3.80
C MET A 46 -3.77 -1.35 -2.53
N ILE A 47 -2.47 -1.62 -2.55
CA ILE A 47 -1.49 -0.96 -1.69
C ILE A 47 -0.65 -0.05 -2.58
N SER A 48 -0.44 1.19 -2.19
CA SER A 48 0.47 2.10 -2.88
C SER A 48 1.39 2.77 -1.88
N VAL A 49 2.63 3.01 -2.29
CA VAL A 49 3.57 3.84 -1.55
C VAL A 49 3.98 5.01 -2.42
N VAL A 50 3.90 6.20 -1.85
CA VAL A 50 4.34 7.44 -2.47
C VAL A 50 5.45 8.08 -1.65
N HIS A 51 6.31 8.85 -2.31
CA HIS A 51 7.18 9.80 -1.62
C HIS A 51 6.44 11.14 -1.44
N LEU A 52 6.87 11.94 -0.45
CA LEU A 52 6.24 13.22 -0.07
C LEU A 52 7.14 14.44 -0.34
N ARG A 53 8.27 14.25 -1.03
CA ARG A 53 9.13 15.37 -1.46
C ARG A 53 8.40 16.20 -2.52
N GLU A 54 8.71 17.49 -2.57
CA GLU A 54 8.13 18.39 -3.56
C GLU A 54 8.48 17.96 -4.99
N GLU A 55 7.50 18.06 -5.88
CA GLU A 55 7.69 17.86 -7.31
C GLU A 55 7.08 19.02 -8.10
N LEU A 56 7.79 19.42 -9.17
CA LEU A 56 7.39 20.54 -9.99
C LEU A 56 6.02 20.26 -10.64
N GLY A 57 5.08 21.19 -10.47
CA GLY A 57 3.74 21.07 -11.03
C GLY A 57 2.75 20.28 -10.17
N MET A 58 3.16 19.78 -8.99
CA MET A 58 2.26 19.16 -8.03
C MET A 58 2.02 20.05 -6.81
N ARG A 59 0.85 19.88 -6.20
CA ARG A 59 0.55 20.52 -4.91
C ARG A 59 1.46 19.92 -3.84
N PRO A 60 1.99 20.71 -2.89
CA PRO A 60 2.73 20.17 -1.75
C PRO A 60 1.94 19.10 -1.00
N ALA A 61 2.63 18.06 -0.55
CA ALA A 61 2.04 17.01 0.27
C ALA A 61 1.50 17.58 1.59
N ILE A 62 0.39 17.03 2.08
CA ILE A 62 -0.13 17.35 3.41
C ILE A 62 0.62 16.47 4.39
N LEU A 63 1.56 17.03 5.14
CA LEU A 63 2.33 16.31 6.15
C LEU A 63 1.56 16.28 7.48
N LEU A 64 1.40 15.09 8.05
CA LEU A 64 0.82 14.90 9.39
C LEU A 64 1.83 15.25 10.51
N TYR A 65 3.12 15.26 10.17
CA TYR A 65 4.21 15.74 11.01
C TYR A 65 5.41 16.15 10.12
N PRO A 66 6.27 17.07 10.57
CA PRO A 66 7.27 17.72 9.71
C PRO A 66 8.27 16.79 9.04
N GLU A 67 8.62 15.67 9.67
CA GLU A 67 9.65 14.74 9.21
C GLU A 67 9.14 13.71 8.20
N ALA A 68 7.82 13.64 7.94
CA ALA A 68 7.23 12.65 7.05
C ALA A 68 7.83 12.75 5.63
N THR A 69 8.30 11.62 5.10
CA THR A 69 8.92 11.56 3.75
C THR A 69 8.21 10.63 2.78
N HIS A 70 7.40 9.71 3.30
CA HIS A 70 6.68 8.71 2.53
C HIS A 70 5.30 8.47 3.12
N GLU A 71 4.39 7.97 2.29
CA GLU A 71 3.05 7.55 2.71
C GLU A 71 2.69 6.21 2.09
N LEU A 72 2.18 5.29 2.91
CA LEU A 72 1.57 4.04 2.48
C LEU A 72 0.05 4.17 2.57
N MET A 73 -0.63 3.78 1.49
CA MET A 73 -2.09 3.79 1.39
C MET A 73 -2.61 2.41 1.03
N ILE A 74 -3.77 2.06 1.60
CA ILE A 74 -4.56 0.88 1.21
C ILE A 74 -5.98 1.34 0.93
N GLY A 75 -6.50 0.97 -0.24
CA GLY A 75 -7.86 1.31 -0.66
C GLY A 75 -8.55 0.17 -1.37
N ALA A 76 -9.82 -0.04 -1.05
CA ALA A 76 -10.71 -0.88 -1.83
C ALA A 76 -10.85 -0.36 -3.26
N LEU A 77 -10.93 -1.27 -4.23
CA LEU A 77 -11.18 -0.96 -5.63
C LEU A 77 -12.65 -1.23 -5.97
N ASP A 78 -13.25 -0.32 -6.72
CA ASP A 78 -14.64 -0.38 -7.13
C ASP A 78 -14.87 -1.55 -8.09
N PRO A 79 -15.69 -2.55 -7.70
CA PRO A 79 -15.95 -3.73 -8.52
C PRO A 79 -16.67 -3.41 -9.84
N GLN A 80 -17.37 -2.26 -9.96
CA GLN A 80 -18.08 -1.87 -11.18
C GLN A 80 -17.13 -1.64 -12.37
N PHE A 81 -15.86 -1.33 -12.09
CA PHE A 81 -14.83 -1.10 -13.10
C PHE A 81 -14.03 -2.37 -13.44
N ASN A 82 -14.41 -3.52 -12.85
CA ASN A 82 -13.74 -4.81 -13.00
C ASN A 82 -12.20 -4.71 -12.89
N PRO A 83 -11.68 -4.27 -11.74
CA PRO A 83 -10.28 -3.94 -11.61
C PRO A 83 -9.41 -5.20 -11.79
N ALA A 84 -8.33 -5.07 -12.57
CA ALA A 84 -7.46 -6.17 -12.96
C ALA A 84 -5.99 -5.89 -12.62
N ALA A 85 -5.27 -6.92 -12.14
CA ALA A 85 -3.89 -6.78 -11.67
C ALA A 85 -2.91 -6.25 -12.74
N HIS A 86 -3.13 -6.56 -14.01
CA HIS A 86 -2.25 -6.19 -15.12
C HIS A 86 -2.73 -4.93 -15.88
N ASP A 87 -3.83 -4.32 -15.44
CA ASP A 87 -4.38 -3.14 -16.07
C ASP A 87 -4.82 -2.14 -15.01
N ALA A 88 -3.87 -1.32 -14.56
CA ALA A 88 -4.14 -0.31 -13.55
C ALA A 88 -5.15 0.75 -14.03
N SER A 89 -5.40 0.92 -15.34
CA SER A 89 -6.37 1.90 -15.84
C SER A 89 -7.81 1.56 -15.43
N THR A 90 -8.06 0.29 -15.11
CA THR A 90 -9.33 -0.21 -14.55
C THR A 90 -9.51 0.08 -13.07
N TRP A 91 -8.49 0.62 -12.40
CA TRP A 91 -8.54 0.84 -10.96
C TRP A 91 -9.24 2.14 -10.65
N LYS A 92 -10.39 2.04 -9.98
CA LYS A 92 -11.06 3.15 -9.31
C LYS A 92 -11.08 2.84 -7.83
N TRP A 93 -10.34 3.60 -7.04
CA TRP A 93 -10.37 3.42 -5.59
C TRP A 93 -11.64 4.02 -4.99
N MET A 94 -12.14 3.36 -3.96
CA MET A 94 -13.23 3.86 -3.13
C MET A 94 -12.67 4.80 -2.07
N GLN A 95 -13.51 5.75 -1.61
CA GLN A 95 -13.19 6.62 -0.49
C GLN A 95 -14.12 6.31 0.70
N PRO A 96 -13.62 6.44 1.94
CA PRO A 96 -12.24 6.79 2.31
C PRO A 96 -11.26 5.62 2.06
N PHE A 97 -9.96 5.94 1.97
CA PHE A 97 -8.91 4.92 2.04
C PHE A 97 -9.00 4.16 3.37
N ASN A 98 -8.82 2.85 3.32
CA ASN A 98 -8.87 2.00 4.50
C ASN A 98 -7.66 2.28 5.41
N VAL A 99 -6.46 2.35 4.84
CA VAL A 99 -5.24 2.68 5.59
C VAL A 99 -4.55 3.85 4.92
N VAL A 100 -4.09 4.82 5.72
CA VAL A 100 -3.17 5.88 5.31
C VAL A 100 -2.15 6.05 6.42
N HIS A 101 -0.86 5.91 6.11
CA HIS A 101 0.20 5.98 7.11
C HIS A 101 1.44 6.69 6.58
N GLN A 102 1.78 7.82 7.18
CA GLN A 102 3.00 8.56 6.87
C GLN A 102 4.17 8.11 7.73
N PHE A 103 5.31 7.87 7.10
CA PHE A 103 6.53 7.41 7.75
C PHE A 103 7.77 8.19 7.26
N HIS A 104 8.86 8.06 7.99
CA HIS A 104 10.15 8.67 7.68
C HIS A 104 11.31 7.75 8.04
N GLY A 105 12.52 8.14 7.64
CA GLY A 105 13.75 7.38 7.94
C GLY A 105 14.01 6.17 7.04
N LEU A 106 13.27 6.03 5.93
CA LEU A 106 13.50 5.00 4.91
C LEU A 106 13.89 5.67 3.58
N SER A 107 14.71 4.98 2.78
CA SER A 107 14.90 5.27 1.36
C SER A 107 13.71 4.81 0.51
N ASP A 108 13.57 5.33 -0.71
CA ASP A 108 12.54 4.90 -1.67
C ASP A 108 12.55 3.36 -1.87
N GLY A 109 13.73 2.73 -1.90
CA GLY A 109 13.86 1.27 -2.04
C GLY A 109 13.32 0.50 -0.83
N GLN A 110 13.61 0.96 0.39
CA GLN A 110 13.07 0.38 1.62
C GLN A 110 11.56 0.63 1.74
N ALA A 111 11.08 1.79 1.28
CA ALA A 111 9.66 2.10 1.25
C ALA A 111 8.89 1.15 0.30
N LYS A 112 9.48 0.78 -0.85
CA LYS A 112 8.94 -0.29 -1.71
C LYS A 112 8.95 -1.66 -1.02
N ALA A 113 10.03 -2.00 -0.32
CA ALA A 113 10.12 -3.24 0.45
C ALA A 113 9.08 -3.30 1.58
N LEU A 114 8.75 -2.16 2.20
CA LEU A 114 7.67 -2.05 3.18
C LEU A 114 6.31 -2.36 2.54
N ALA A 115 6.04 -1.86 1.33
CA ALA A 115 4.82 -2.17 0.58
C ALA A 115 4.69 -3.67 0.27
N GLN A 116 5.78 -4.29 -0.19
CA GLN A 116 5.84 -5.73 -0.43
C GLN A 116 5.57 -6.54 0.84
N TRP A 117 6.20 -6.16 1.96
CA TRP A 117 5.95 -6.79 3.25
C TRP A 117 4.49 -6.66 3.67
N ALA A 118 3.91 -5.46 3.56
CA ALA A 118 2.50 -5.22 3.90
C ALA A 118 1.55 -6.07 3.03
N ALA A 119 1.82 -6.18 1.73
CA ALA A 119 1.07 -7.06 0.83
C ALA A 119 1.15 -8.52 1.28
N GLY A 120 2.34 -8.97 1.69
CA GLY A 120 2.57 -10.28 2.29
C GLY A 120 1.75 -10.52 3.55
N GLU A 121 1.82 -9.61 4.53
CA GLU A 121 1.06 -9.72 5.77
C GLU A 121 -0.46 -9.78 5.54
N VAL A 122 -0.95 -9.07 4.52
CA VAL A 122 -2.37 -9.09 4.16
C VAL A 122 -2.78 -10.44 3.55
N VAL A 123 -2.06 -10.94 2.53
CA VAL A 123 -2.44 -12.23 1.90
C VAL A 123 -2.31 -13.40 2.86
N GLU A 124 -1.44 -13.25 3.86
CA GLU A 124 -1.25 -14.19 4.96
C GLU A 124 -2.32 -14.07 6.07
N GLY A 125 -3.16 -13.02 6.04
CA GLY A 125 -4.22 -12.79 7.02
C GLY A 125 -3.73 -12.28 8.37
N ARG A 126 -2.48 -11.77 8.46
CA ARG A 126 -1.91 -11.18 9.68
C ARG A 126 -2.29 -9.71 9.84
N LEU A 127 -2.47 -9.00 8.73
CA LEU A 127 -3.04 -7.65 8.69
C LEU A 127 -4.32 -7.64 7.85
N TRP A 128 -5.33 -6.92 8.31
CA TRP A 128 -6.64 -6.88 7.67
C TRP A 128 -6.85 -5.56 6.92
N VAL A 129 -7.25 -5.62 5.65
CA VAL A 129 -7.45 -4.43 4.81
C VAL A 129 -8.69 -3.63 5.20
N GLU A 130 -9.66 -4.24 5.88
CA GLU A 130 -10.86 -3.55 6.36
C GLU A 130 -10.66 -3.02 7.77
N THR A 131 -10.46 -1.71 7.89
CA THR A 131 -10.21 -1.06 9.18
C THR A 131 -11.49 -0.49 9.76
N SER A 132 -12.38 -1.37 10.23
CA SER A 132 -13.46 -0.92 11.11
C SER A 132 -12.89 -0.60 12.50
N ASP A 133 -13.22 0.57 13.05
CA ASP A 133 -12.71 1.02 14.36
C ASP A 133 -13.14 0.10 15.52
N ARG A 134 -14.06 -0.84 15.27
CA ARG A 134 -14.57 -1.78 16.27
C ARG A 134 -13.58 -2.87 16.66
N MET A 135 -12.59 -3.18 15.83
CA MET A 135 -11.67 -4.32 16.06
C MET A 135 -10.21 -3.91 16.32
N GLY A 136 -9.93 -2.59 16.34
CA GLY A 136 -8.59 -2.07 16.61
C GLY A 136 -7.62 -2.13 15.42
N GLU A 137 -8.12 -2.38 14.20
CA GLU A 137 -7.23 -2.70 13.07
C GLU A 137 -6.40 -1.52 12.60
N ARG A 138 -6.88 -0.28 12.79
CA ARG A 138 -6.06 0.91 12.56
C ARG A 138 -4.82 0.94 13.45
N GLU A 139 -4.98 0.61 14.74
CA GLU A 139 -3.86 0.59 15.68
C GLU A 139 -2.91 -0.57 15.39
N ARG A 140 -3.44 -1.74 14.98
CA ARG A 140 -2.58 -2.85 14.52
C ARG A 140 -1.74 -2.46 13.30
N TRP A 141 -2.35 -1.80 12.31
CA TRP A 141 -1.60 -1.26 11.17
C TRP A 141 -0.53 -0.28 11.60
N LYS A 142 -0.87 0.68 12.45
CA LYS A 142 0.07 1.69 12.95
C LYS A 142 1.24 1.06 13.70
N GLN A 143 0.97 0.10 14.58
CA GLN A 143 2.00 -0.62 15.33
C GLN A 143 2.90 -1.41 14.39
N ALA A 144 2.31 -2.24 13.51
CA ALA A 144 3.06 -3.13 12.63
C ALA A 144 3.93 -2.34 11.63
N LEU A 145 3.41 -1.25 11.06
CA LEU A 145 4.18 -0.35 10.20
C LEU A 145 5.31 0.34 10.97
N GLY A 146 5.04 0.85 12.18
CA GLY A 146 6.07 1.49 13.02
C GLY A 146 7.22 0.54 13.36
N GLU A 147 6.90 -0.68 13.79
CA GLU A 147 7.90 -1.73 14.09
C GLU A 147 8.71 -2.10 12.85
N ARG A 148 8.06 -2.25 11.69
CA ARG A 148 8.72 -2.62 10.44
C ARG A 148 9.61 -1.49 9.90
N VAL A 149 9.17 -0.24 9.97
CA VAL A 149 9.97 0.94 9.61
C VAL A 149 11.22 1.00 10.49
N ALA A 150 11.07 0.85 11.81
CA ALA A 150 12.21 0.85 12.73
C ALA A 150 13.20 -0.28 12.44
N LEU A 151 12.73 -1.46 12.03
CA LEU A 151 13.59 -2.57 11.62
C LEU A 151 14.37 -2.26 10.34
N LEU A 152 13.67 -1.83 9.27
CA LEU A 152 14.29 -1.52 7.99
C LEU A 152 15.29 -0.36 8.09
N GLY A 153 15.02 0.66 8.92
CA GLY A 153 15.94 1.77 9.14
C GLY A 153 17.24 1.35 9.85
N ARG A 154 17.22 0.31 10.69
CA ARG A 154 18.43 -0.20 11.36
C ARG A 154 19.36 -0.96 10.41
N GLU A 155 18.81 -1.60 9.39
CA GLU A 155 19.60 -2.30 8.35
C GLU A 155 20.48 -1.34 7.53
N GLN A 156 20.27 -0.03 7.64
CA GLN A 156 21.06 1.01 6.98
C GLN A 156 22.35 1.40 7.74
N LEU A 157 22.45 1.03 9.03
CA LEU A 157 23.57 1.37 9.91
C LEU A 157 24.52 0.19 10.16
N ALA A 158 24.21 -0.98 9.61
CA ALA A 158 25.00 -2.22 9.72
C ALA A 158 25.80 -2.47 8.43
#